data_AF-A0A349VNV3-F1
#
_entry.id   AF-A0A349VNV3-F1
#
_cell.length_a   1.000
_cell.length_b   1.000
_cell.length_c   1.000
_cell.angle_alpha   90.00
_cell.angle_beta   90.00
_cell.angle_gamma   90.00
#
_symmetry.space_group_name_H-M   'P 1'
#
loop_
_entity.id
_entity.type
_entity.pdbx_description
1 polymer ?
#
loop_
_entity_poly.entity_id
_entity_poly.type
_entity_poly.pdbx_seq_one_letter_code
_entity_poly.pdbx_strand_id
1 'polypeptide(L)' 'WHLFRFNPTLTAEGKNAFTLDSKEPTGDFISFLKSEVRYNSLYKKYPEDVVDGMFEKTHQDAIERYGSYVKKANEA' A
#
# COMPACT_ATOMS: atom_id res chain seq x y z
N TRP A 1 1.67 2.25 4.16
CA TRP A 1 1.01 1.11 4.85
C TRP A 1 -0.40 1.58 5.22
N HIS A 2 -1.44 0.95 4.69
CA HIS A 2 -2.82 1.40 4.95
C HIS A 2 -3.36 0.84 6.26
N LEU A 3 -4.22 1.61 6.91
CA LEU A 3 -4.90 1.22 8.13
C LEU A 3 -6.33 0.86 7.77
N PHE A 4 -6.75 -0.35 8.13
CA PHE A 4 -8.10 -0.84 7.89
C PHE A 4 -8.52 -1.76 9.04
N ARG A 5 -9.83 -1.98 9.16
CA ARG A 5 -10.42 -2.94 10.08
C ARG A 5 -11.40 -3.84 9.34
N PHE A 6 -11.43 -5.10 9.77
CA PHE A 6 -12.43 -6.06 9.31
C PHE A 6 -13.24 -6.54 10.51
N ASN A 7 -14.54 -6.27 10.53
CA ASN A 7 -15.47 -6.72 11.55
C ASN A 7 -16.55 -7.63 10.95
N PRO A 8 -16.43 -8.96 11.07
CA PRO A 8 -17.38 -9.91 10.50
C PRO A 8 -18.81 -9.76 11.04
N THR A 9 -19.01 -9.19 12.24
CA THR A 9 -20.34 -9.06 12.83
C THR A 9 -21.21 -8.07 12.05
N LEU A 10 -20.60 -7.11 11.35
CA LEU A 10 -21.32 -6.12 10.53
C LEU A 10 -22.05 -6.76 9.35
N THR A 11 -21.56 -7.90 8.84
CA THR A 11 -22.24 -8.64 7.77
C THR A 11 -23.62 -9.12 8.22
N ALA A 12 -23.77 -9.54 9.48
CA ALA A 12 -25.06 -9.95 10.04
C ALA A 12 -26.04 -8.78 10.20
N GLU A 13 -25.52 -7.55 10.26
CA GLU A 13 -26.32 -6.31 10.29
C GLU A 13 -26.59 -5.75 8.88
N GLY A 14 -26.18 -6.46 7.81
CA GLY A 14 -26.30 -5.98 6.43
C GLY A 14 -25.40 -4.80 6.10
N LYS A 15 -24.31 -4.61 6.86
CA LYS A 15 -23.32 -3.55 6.67
C LYS A 15 -22.02 -4.13 6.12
N ASN A 16 -21.23 -3.29 5.45
CA ASN A 16 -19.90 -3.67 4.99
C ASN A 16 -18.97 -3.99 6.19
N ALA A 17 -18.40 -5.19 6.18
CA ALA A 17 -17.48 -5.66 7.22
C ALA A 17 -16.08 -5.04 7.13
N PHE A 18 -15.72 -4.41 6.02
CA PHE A 18 -14.42 -3.80 5.78
C PHE A 18 -14.50 -2.28 5.88
N THR A 19 -13.66 -1.69 6.73
CA THR A 19 -13.50 -0.24 6.85
C THR A 19 -12.06 0.15 6.56
N LEU A 20 -11.87 1.10 5.65
CA LEU A 20 -10.57 1.71 5.38
C LEU A 20 -10.43 2.98 6.23
N ASP A 21 -9.55 2.96 7.23
CA ASP A 21 -9.38 4.05 8.19
C ASP A 21 -8.37 5.11 7.70
N SER A 22 -7.37 4.70 6.93
CA SER A 22 -6.39 5.63 6.34
C SER A 22 -6.93 6.29 5.06
N LYS A 23 -6.72 7.60 4.93
CA LYS A 23 -7.02 8.36 3.71
C LYS A 23 -6.05 8.06 2.57
N GLU A 24 -6.29 8.68 1.41
CA GLU A 24 -5.37 8.68 0.28
C GLU A 24 -3.97 9.16 0.71
N PRO A 25 -2.89 8.42 0.37
CA PRO A 25 -1.53 8.84 0.68
C PRO A 25 -1.16 10.12 -0.07
N THR A 26 -0.48 11.05 0.60
CA THR A 26 0.03 12.30 0.00
C THR A 26 1.55 12.41 -0.01
N GLY A 27 2.25 11.42 0.55
CA GLY A 27 3.72 11.41 0.65
C GLY A 27 4.41 10.79 -0.56
N ASP A 28 5.69 11.07 -0.71
CA ASP A 28 6.55 10.46 -1.73
C ASP A 28 6.98 9.05 -1.29
N PHE A 29 6.44 8.04 -1.97
CA PHE A 29 6.67 6.63 -1.68
C PHE A 29 8.12 6.20 -1.92
N ILE A 30 8.75 6.67 -2.99
CA ILE A 30 10.13 6.28 -3.33
C ILE A 30 11.10 6.93 -2.35
N SER A 31 10.87 8.20 -1.99
CA SER A 31 11.66 8.86 -0.95
C SER A 31 11.56 8.13 0.39
N PHE A 32 10.37 7.64 0.76
CA PHE A 32 10.21 6.80 1.95
C PHE A 32 11.07 5.53 1.86
N LEU A 33 11.05 4.81 0.73
CA LEU A 33 11.90 3.63 0.55
C LEU A 33 13.40 3.96 0.64
N LYS A 34 13.85 5.04 -0.01
CA LYS A 34 15.27 5.46 0.00
C LYS A 34 15.76 5.87 1.41
N SER A 35 14.86 6.28 2.30
CA SER A 35 15.21 6.65 3.69
C SER A 35 15.55 5.45 4.60
N GLU A 36 15.22 4.22 4.17
CA GLU A 36 15.33 3.00 4.97
C GLU A 36 16.52 2.14 4.51
N VAL A 37 17.42 1.79 5.44
CA VAL A 37 18.65 1.01 5.12
C VAL A 37 18.34 -0.32 4.44
N ARG A 38 17.25 -0.99 4.83
CA ARG A 38 16.83 -2.27 4.24
C ARG A 38 16.52 -2.20 2.74
N TYR A 39 16.03 -1.06 2.25
CA TYR A 39 15.77 -0.87 0.82
C TYR A 39 16.98 -0.24 0.13
N ASN A 40 17.61 0.76 0.76
CA ASN A 40 18.75 1.44 0.19
C ASN A 40 19.98 0.52 0.01
N SER A 41 20.12 -0.53 0.84
CA SER A 41 21.18 -1.52 0.70
C SER A 41 21.12 -2.33 -0.61
N LEU A 42 19.99 -2.33 -1.34
CA LEU A 42 19.88 -3.03 -2.62
C LEU A 42 20.81 -2.45 -3.70
N TYR A 43 21.03 -1.13 -3.70
CA TYR A 43 21.98 -0.46 -4.61
C TYR A 43 23.43 -0.93 -4.41
N LYS A 44 23.75 -1.52 -3.26
CA LYS A 44 25.09 -2.11 -3.02
C LYS A 44 25.26 -3.48 -3.67
N LYS A 45 24.15 -4.16 -3.99
CA LYS A 45 24.13 -5.55 -4.46
C LYS A 45 23.75 -5.68 -5.93
N TYR A 46 22.95 -4.76 -6.45
CA TYR A 46 22.39 -4.83 -7.80
C TYR A 46 22.62 -3.52 -8.56
N PRO A 47 22.58 -3.54 -9.91
CA PRO A 47 22.63 -2.34 -10.73
C PRO A 47 21.53 -1.33 -10.37
N GLU A 48 21.83 -0.03 -10.51
CA GLU A 48 20.95 1.06 -10.12
C GLU A 48 19.60 1.01 -10.85
N ASP A 49 19.61 0.78 -12.16
CA ASP A 49 18.43 0.67 -13.01
C ASP A 49 17.49 -0.48 -12.60
N VAL A 50 18.06 -1.60 -12.15
CA VAL A 50 17.31 -2.73 -11.63
C VAL A 50 16.62 -2.37 -10.32
N VAL A 51 17.32 -1.68 -9.41
CA VAL A 51 16.76 -1.29 -8.11
C VAL A 51 15.70 -0.20 -8.27
N ASP A 52 15.93 0.79 -9.12
CA ASP A 52 14.92 1.82 -9.45
C ASP A 52 13.67 1.17 -10.08
N GLY A 53 13.84 0.19 -10.98
CA GLY A 53 12.73 -0.58 -11.53
C GLY A 53 11.94 -1.37 -10.46
N MET A 54 12.63 -1.93 -9.45
CA MET A 54 11.97 -2.57 -8.30
C MET A 54 11.18 -1.56 -7.46
N PHE A 55 11.70 -0.36 -7.27
CA PHE A 55 11.02 0.69 -6.49
C PHE A 55 9.78 1.20 -7.21
N GLU A 56 9.87 1.44 -8.52
CA GLU A 56 8.73 1.86 -9.32
C GLU A 56 7.63 0.78 -9.34
N LYS A 57 8.01 -0.48 -9.56
CA LYS A 57 7.06 -1.59 -9.46
C LYS A 57 6.38 -1.64 -8.09
N THR A 58 7.16 -1.50 -7.01
CA THR A 58 6.61 -1.52 -5.65
C THR A 58 5.66 -0.36 -5.39
N HIS A 59 5.92 0.81 -5.98
CA HIS A 59 5.05 1.96 -5.91
C HIS A 59 3.71 1.69 -6.61
N GLN A 60 3.74 1.15 -7.84
CA GLN A 60 2.54 0.76 -8.56
C GLN A 60 1.74 -0.31 -7.81
N ASP A 61 2.41 -1.34 -7.27
CA ASP A 61 1.75 -2.37 -6.45
C ASP A 61 1.07 -1.76 -5.20
N ALA A 62 1.65 -0.69 -4.62
CA ALA A 62 1.05 0.02 -3.50
C ALA A 62 -0.20 0.82 -3.91
N ILE A 63 -0.18 1.48 -5.07
CA ILE A 63 -1.32 2.21 -5.65
C ILE A 63 -2.46 1.23 -5.95
N GLU A 64 -2.17 0.13 -6.63
CA GLU A 64 -3.17 -0.91 -6.96
C GLU A 64 -3.81 -1.48 -5.70
N ARG A 65 -3.00 -1.78 -4.67
CA ARG A 65 -3.50 -2.27 -3.39
C ARG A 65 -4.42 -1.26 -2.71
N TYR A 66 -4.06 0.04 -2.70
CA TYR A 66 -4.94 1.08 -2.17
C TYR A 66 -6.29 1.10 -2.90
N GLY A 67 -6.27 1.09 -4.24
CA GLY A 67 -7.48 1.05 -5.06
C GLY A 67 -8.37 -0.16 -4.73
N SER A 68 -7.76 -1.33 -4.49
CA SER A 68 -8.51 -2.52 -4.07
C SER A 68 -9.20 -2.35 -2.71
N TYR A 69 -8.57 -1.64 -1.76
CA TYR A 69 -9.15 -1.38 -0.44
C TYR A 69 -10.25 -0.32 -0.50
N VAL A 70 -10.08 0.72 -1.33
CA VAL A 70 -11.13 1.72 -1.58
C VAL A 70 -12.36 1.04 -2.18
N LYS A 71 -12.17 0.16 -3.17
CA LYS A 71 -13.27 -0.63 -3.74
C LYS A 71 -13.97 -1.46 -2.65
N LYS A 72 -13.21 -2.22 -1.85
CA LYS A 72 -13.76 -3.03 -0.75
C LYS A 72 -14.55 -2.22 0.27
N ALA A 73 -14.08 -1.02 0.63
CA ALA A 73 -14.77 -0.17 1.60
C ALA A 73 -16.07 0.45 1.04
N ASN A 74 -16.22 0.50 -0.29
CA ASN A 74 -17.38 1.04 -0.99
C ASN A 74 -18.29 -0.06 -1.58
N GLU A 75 -17.98 -1.33 -1.37
CA GLU A 75 -18.88 -2.44 -1.72
C GLU A 75 -20.12 -2.38 -0.81
N ALA A 76 -21.30 -2.50 -1.41
CA ALA A 76 -22.59 -2.43 -0.73
C ALA A 76 -22.93 -3.75 -0.03
#